data_AF-A0A9D4PH02-F1
#
_entry.id   AF-A0A9D4PH02-F1
#
_cell.length_a   1.000
_cell.length_b   1.000
_cell.length_c   1.000
_cell.angle_alpha   90.00
_cell.angle_beta   90.00
_cell.angle_gamma   90.00
#
_symmetry.space_group_name_H-M   'P 1'
#
loop_
_entity.id
_entity.type
_entity.pdbx_description
1 polymer ?
#
loop_
_entity_poly.entity_id
_entity_poly.type
_entity_poly.pdbx_seq_one_letter_code
_entity_poly.pdbx_strand_id
1 'polypeptide(L)'
;MEPLERLAAPLESAWSVLRLMYLVNQTEQIAQAYERLQARVHRALSRQYQSLPIYHAVKELIEDEKRYTEEEQRIVQRHCLEARLMGIDLPTPQQSLLGQAVSRIEKEAQTFRQNVAASTNEFKHRVDGDLVKHLPQDLVRRMAVDK
;
A
#
# COMPACT_ATOMS: atom_id res chain seq x y z
N MET A 1 -1.94 -24.13 -4.01
CA MET A 1 -1.78 -22.65 -4.09
C MET A 1 -0.73 -22.21 -5.09
N GLU A 2 0.28 -23.04 -5.37
CA GLU A 2 1.39 -22.78 -6.31
C GLU A 2 1.03 -22.05 -7.63
N PRO A 3 -0.06 -22.38 -8.37
CA PRO A 3 -0.35 -21.67 -9.62
C PRO A 3 -0.62 -20.17 -9.42
N LEU A 4 -1.26 -19.80 -8.30
CA LEU A 4 -1.54 -18.39 -7.97
C LEU A 4 -0.25 -17.67 -7.57
N GLU A 5 0.61 -18.33 -6.80
CA GLU A 5 1.90 -17.79 -6.38
C GLU A 5 2.83 -17.55 -7.58
N ARG A 6 2.89 -18.52 -8.50
CA ARG A 6 3.67 -18.39 -9.73
C ARG A 6 3.17 -17.25 -10.63
N LEU A 7 1.86 -16.99 -10.62
CA LEU A 7 1.27 -15.87 -11.35
C LEU A 7 1.63 -14.52 -10.72
N ALA A 8 1.64 -14.44 -9.38
CA ALA A 8 1.91 -13.20 -8.64
C ALA A 8 3.41 -12.87 -8.52
N ALA A 9 4.27 -13.88 -8.43
CA ALA A 9 5.69 -13.73 -8.09
C ALA A 9 6.47 -12.72 -8.96
N PRO A 10 6.31 -12.67 -10.31
CA PRO A 10 7.04 -11.71 -11.13
C PRO A 10 6.68 -10.26 -10.79
N LEU A 11 5.39 -10.01 -10.56
CA LEU A 11 4.88 -8.68 -10.21
C LEU A 11 5.30 -8.28 -8.79
N GLU A 12 5.20 -9.19 -7.82
CA GLU A 12 5.61 -8.94 -6.43
C GLU A 12 7.11 -8.65 -6.33
N SER A 13 7.94 -9.40 -7.07
CA SER A 13 9.39 -9.20 -7.11
C SER A 13 9.74 -7.83 -7.71
N ALA A 14 9.21 -7.51 -8.89
CA ALA A 14 9.44 -6.22 -9.54
C ALA A 14 8.95 -5.04 -8.69
N TRP A 15 7.78 -5.18 -8.06
CA TRP A 15 7.23 -4.16 -7.17
C TRP A 15 8.08 -3.98 -5.91
N SER A 16 8.59 -5.06 -5.34
CA SER A 16 9.47 -5.01 -4.16
C SER A 16 10.77 -4.26 -4.44
N VAL A 17 11.37 -4.48 -5.62
CA VAL A 17 12.55 -3.74 -6.07
C VAL A 17 12.24 -2.25 -6.24
N LEU A 18 11.15 -1.90 -6.93
CA LEU A 18 10.77 -0.50 -7.11
C LEU A 18 10.48 0.19 -5.77
N ARG A 19 9.79 -0.49 -4.85
CA ARG A 19 9.54 0.00 -3.50
C ARG A 19 10.83 0.22 -2.72
N LEU A 20 11.79 -0.71 -2.82
CA LEU A 20 13.11 -0.54 -2.21
C LEU A 20 13.81 0.70 -2.77
N MET A 21 13.85 0.85 -4.10
CA MET A 21 14.45 2.03 -4.74
C MET A 21 13.78 3.33 -4.32
N TYR A 22 12.45 3.34 -4.19
CA TYR A 22 11.71 4.48 -3.68
C TYR A 22 12.12 4.86 -2.25
N LEU A 23 12.40 3.86 -1.38
CA LEU A 23 12.78 4.10 0.01
C LEU A 23 14.25 4.49 0.20
N VAL A 24 15.17 3.94 -0.60
CA VAL A 24 16.63 4.10 -0.37
C VAL A 24 17.28 5.11 -1.31
N ASN A 25 16.72 5.31 -2.51
CA ASN A 25 17.28 6.17 -3.54
C ASN A 25 16.17 6.85 -4.34
N GLN A 26 15.43 7.73 -3.64
CA GLN A 26 14.28 8.43 -4.20
C GLN A 26 14.72 9.50 -5.21
N THR A 27 14.85 9.13 -6.48
CA THR A 27 14.89 10.09 -7.58
C THR A 27 13.48 10.53 -7.94
N GLU A 28 13.33 11.69 -8.58
CA GLU A 28 12.01 12.18 -9.02
C GLU A 28 11.31 11.18 -9.96
N GLN A 29 12.06 10.56 -10.87
CA GLN A 29 11.54 9.54 -11.78
C GLN A 29 11.00 8.32 -11.02
N ILE A 30 11.70 7.86 -9.98
CA ILE A 30 11.29 6.73 -9.15
C ILE A 30 10.04 7.10 -8.33
N ALA A 31 10.00 8.29 -7.75
CA ALA A 31 8.84 8.78 -7.00
C ALA A 31 7.58 8.82 -7.88
N GLN A 32 7.67 9.42 -9.07
CA GLN A 32 6.55 9.47 -10.01
C GLN A 32 6.12 8.07 -10.47
N ALA A 33 7.07 7.16 -10.72
CA ALA A 33 6.76 5.78 -11.09
C ALA A 33 6.03 5.04 -9.96
N TYR A 34 6.51 5.17 -8.72
CA TYR A 34 5.91 4.54 -7.55
C TYR A 34 4.47 5.02 -7.32
N GLU A 35 4.25 6.33 -7.31
CA GLU A 35 2.92 6.93 -7.12
C GLU A 35 1.92 6.50 -8.19
N ARG A 36 2.35 6.45 -9.47
CA ARG A 36 1.49 6.02 -10.59
C ARG A 36 1.14 4.53 -10.55
N LEU A 37 2.05 3.69 -10.06
CA LEU A 37 1.91 2.23 -10.14
C LEU A 37 1.31 1.60 -8.89
N GLN A 38 1.49 2.20 -7.70
CA GLN A 38 1.09 1.61 -6.42
C GLN A 38 -0.35 1.09 -6.41
N ALA A 39 -1.32 1.92 -6.80
CA ALA A 39 -2.73 1.54 -6.82
C ALA A 39 -3.01 0.42 -7.85
N ARG A 40 -2.32 0.43 -9.00
CA ARG A 40 -2.49 -0.57 -10.05
C ARG A 40 -1.94 -1.93 -9.63
N VAL A 41 -0.76 -1.93 -9.02
CA VAL A 41 -0.12 -3.16 -8.50
C VAL A 41 -0.96 -3.76 -7.39
N HIS A 42 -1.39 -2.94 -6.42
CA HIS A 42 -2.25 -3.42 -5.33
C HIS A 42 -3.54 -4.02 -5.87
N ARG A 43 -4.22 -3.35 -6.82
CA ARG A 43 -5.41 -3.89 -7.49
C ARG A 43 -5.13 -5.21 -8.20
N ALA A 44 -4.01 -5.34 -8.90
CA ALA A 44 -3.66 -6.55 -9.64
C ALA A 44 -3.42 -7.74 -8.70
N LEU A 45 -2.66 -7.55 -7.62
CA LEU A 45 -2.37 -8.59 -6.62
C LEU A 45 -3.62 -9.00 -5.82
N SER A 46 -4.54 -8.06 -5.59
CA SER A 46 -5.78 -8.32 -4.84
C SER A 46 -6.86 -9.05 -5.65
N ARG A 47 -6.75 -9.12 -7.00
CA ARG A 47 -7.77 -9.75 -7.86
C ARG A 47 -8.05 -11.20 -7.55
N GLN A 48 -7.02 -11.95 -7.13
CA GLN A 48 -7.18 -13.37 -6.79
C GLN A 48 -8.20 -13.58 -5.66
N TYR A 49 -8.29 -12.64 -4.71
CA TYR A 49 -9.19 -12.70 -3.56
C TYR A 49 -10.62 -12.28 -3.91
N GLN A 50 -10.85 -11.74 -5.10
CA GLN A 50 -12.16 -11.29 -5.58
C GLN A 50 -12.81 -12.34 -6.51
N SER A 51 -12.10 -13.42 -6.82
CA SER A 51 -12.57 -14.47 -7.72
C SER A 51 -13.41 -15.49 -6.96
N LEU A 52 -14.73 -15.49 -7.21
CA LEU A 52 -15.67 -16.43 -6.60
C LEU A 52 -15.30 -17.91 -6.86
N PRO A 53 -14.89 -18.30 -8.08
CA PRO A 53 -14.44 -19.68 -8.32
C PRO A 53 -13.21 -20.07 -7.49
N ILE A 54 -12.24 -19.17 -7.34
CA ILE A 54 -11.05 -19.43 -6.52
C ILE A 54 -11.44 -19.54 -5.04
N TYR A 55 -12.31 -18.65 -4.56
CA TYR A 55 -12.79 -18.68 -3.19
C TYR A 55 -13.52 -19.98 -2.85
N HIS A 56 -14.40 -20.47 -3.74
CA HIS A 56 -15.09 -21.75 -3.54
C HIS A 56 -14.11 -22.92 -3.52
N ALA A 57 -13.18 -22.98 -4.47
CA ALA A 57 -12.14 -24.01 -4.48
C ALA A 57 -11.31 -23.99 -3.18
N VAL A 58 -10.97 -22.79 -2.67
CA VAL A 58 -10.23 -22.63 -1.41
C VAL A 58 -11.05 -23.06 -0.20
N LYS A 59 -12.37 -22.85 -0.18
CA LYS A 59 -13.24 -23.37 0.89
C LYS A 59 -13.28 -24.89 0.91
N GLU A 60 -13.35 -25.54 -0.26
CA GLU A 60 -13.29 -26.99 -0.37
C GLU A 60 -11.96 -27.55 0.17
N LEU A 61 -10.83 -26.85 -0.09
CA LEU A 61 -9.53 -27.24 0.48
C LEU A 61 -9.49 -27.15 2.02
N ILE A 62 -10.28 -26.26 2.63
CA ILE A 62 -10.37 -26.13 4.09
C ILE A 62 -11.16 -27.30 4.69
N GLU A 63 -12.12 -27.89 3.98
CA GLU A 63 -12.91 -29.01 4.53
C GLU A 63 -12.09 -30.32 4.64
N ASP A 64 -10.99 -30.44 3.88
CA ASP A 64 -10.07 -31.58 3.88
C ASP A 64 -8.79 -31.31 4.70
N GLU A 65 -8.94 -30.77 5.92
CA GLU A 65 -7.79 -30.31 6.76
C GLU A 65 -6.74 -31.41 7.01
N LYS A 66 -7.15 -32.67 7.12
CA LYS A 66 -6.26 -33.81 7.43
C LYS A 66 -5.26 -34.15 6.32
N ARG A 67 -5.44 -33.58 5.13
CA ARG A 67 -4.62 -33.86 3.95
C ARG A 67 -3.36 -32.98 3.85
N TYR A 68 -3.31 -31.89 4.60
CA TYR A 68 -2.29 -30.84 4.46
C TYR A 68 -1.43 -30.69 5.71
N THR A 69 -0.21 -30.21 5.52
CA THR A 69 0.67 -29.73 6.60
C THR A 69 0.10 -28.48 7.26
N GLU A 70 0.56 -28.16 8.47
CA GLU A 70 0.12 -26.95 9.18
C GLU A 70 0.41 -25.68 8.38
N GLU A 71 1.55 -25.63 7.70
CA GLU A 71 1.96 -24.52 6.84
C GLU A 71 1.00 -24.34 5.65
N GLU A 72 0.66 -25.44 4.98
CA GLU A 72 -0.28 -25.42 3.86
C GLU A 72 -1.69 -25.00 4.31
N GLN A 73 -2.15 -25.49 5.46
CA GLN A 73 -3.42 -25.07 6.06
C GLN A 73 -3.44 -23.56 6.31
N ARG A 74 -2.36 -23.00 6.87
CA ARG A 74 -2.25 -21.54 7.10
C ARG A 74 -2.32 -20.75 5.80
N ILE A 75 -1.71 -21.24 4.71
CA ILE A 75 -1.77 -20.55 3.40
C ILE A 75 -3.22 -20.51 2.89
N VAL A 76 -3.94 -21.64 2.95
CA VAL A 76 -5.33 -21.73 2.50
C VAL A 76 -6.26 -20.86 3.37
N GLN A 77 -6.11 -20.93 4.70
CA GLN A 77 -6.86 -20.10 5.65
C GLN A 77 -6.61 -18.60 5.42
N ARG A 78 -5.35 -18.19 5.21
CA ARG A 78 -4.99 -16.81 4.87
C ARG A 78 -5.71 -16.36 3.61
N HIS A 79 -5.69 -17.17 2.55
CA HIS A 79 -6.33 -16.81 1.28
C HIS A 79 -7.85 -16.64 1.43
N CYS A 80 -8.51 -17.54 2.17
CA CYS A 80 -9.93 -17.44 2.48
C CYS A 80 -10.25 -16.18 3.30
N LEU A 81 -9.41 -15.85 4.30
CA LEU A 81 -9.55 -14.65 5.11
C LEU A 81 -9.45 -13.38 4.25
N GLU A 82 -8.45 -13.26 3.39
CA GLU A 82 -8.26 -12.12 2.49
C GLU A 82 -9.48 -11.91 1.57
N ALA A 83 -10.03 -12.99 1.02
CA ALA A 83 -11.23 -12.94 0.19
C ALA A 83 -12.45 -12.44 0.97
N ARG A 84 -12.62 -12.89 2.22
CA ARG A 84 -13.70 -12.41 3.11
C ARG A 84 -13.52 -10.96 3.51
N LEU A 85 -12.30 -10.51 3.80
CA LEU A 85 -11.99 -9.10 4.08
C LEU A 85 -12.28 -8.19 2.88
N MET A 86 -12.16 -8.71 1.67
CA MET A 86 -12.57 -8.04 0.42
C MET A 86 -14.09 -8.08 0.18
N GLY A 87 -14.85 -8.76 1.04
CA GLY A 87 -16.31 -8.79 0.98
C GLY A 87 -16.90 -9.81 0.00
N ILE A 88 -16.14 -10.84 -0.41
CA ILE A 88 -16.60 -11.83 -1.40
C ILE A 88 -17.87 -12.58 -0.98
N ASP A 89 -18.06 -12.73 0.33
CA ASP A 89 -19.16 -13.50 0.95
C ASP A 89 -20.37 -12.60 1.31
N LEU A 90 -20.29 -11.30 0.98
CA LEU A 90 -21.38 -10.36 1.23
C LEU A 90 -22.46 -10.48 0.15
N PRO A 91 -23.75 -10.28 0.47
CA PRO A 91 -24.80 -10.10 -0.53
C PRO A 91 -24.51 -8.90 -1.47
N THR A 92 -24.96 -8.96 -2.72
CA THR A 92 -24.72 -7.92 -3.74
C THR A 92 -24.98 -6.47 -3.27
N PRO A 93 -26.07 -6.17 -2.52
CA PRO A 93 -26.28 -4.81 -2.00
C PRO A 93 -25.18 -4.36 -1.04
N GLN A 94 -24.69 -5.26 -0.20
CA GLN A 94 -23.62 -4.98 0.76
C GLN A 94 -22.26 -4.87 0.09
N GLN A 95 -21.99 -5.66 -0.96
CA GLN A 95 -20.78 -5.51 -1.79
C GLN A 95 -20.71 -4.12 -2.45
N SER A 96 -21.84 -3.62 -2.96
CA SER A 96 -21.90 -2.26 -3.53
C SER A 96 -21.61 -1.19 -2.49
N LEU A 97 -22.19 -1.31 -1.29
CA LEU A 97 -21.93 -0.40 -0.17
C LEU A 97 -20.45 -0.43 0.25
N LEU A 98 -19.85 -1.63 0.34
CA LEU A 98 -18.42 -1.78 0.64
C LEU A 98 -17.56 -1.09 -0.41
N GLY A 99 -17.84 -1.29 -1.70
CA GLY A 99 -17.11 -0.63 -2.80
C GLY A 99 -17.21 0.89 -2.73
N GLN A 100 -18.38 1.43 -2.43
CA GLN A 100 -18.58 2.88 -2.24
C GLN A 100 -17.81 3.40 -1.01
N ALA A 101 -17.84 2.68 0.10
CA ALA A 101 -17.13 3.05 1.32
C ALA A 101 -15.61 3.05 1.10
N VAL A 102 -15.05 2.01 0.49
CA VAL A 102 -13.62 1.90 0.16
C VAL A 102 -13.21 3.04 -0.77
N SER A 103 -13.98 3.32 -1.83
CA SER A 103 -13.69 4.44 -2.73
C SER A 103 -13.70 5.80 -2.01
N ARG A 104 -14.62 6.00 -1.06
CA ARG A 104 -14.65 7.22 -0.25
C ARG A 104 -13.42 7.32 0.65
N ILE A 105 -13.02 6.23 1.31
CA ILE A 105 -11.81 6.19 2.16
C ILE A 105 -10.57 6.51 1.33
N GLU A 106 -10.41 5.92 0.14
CA GLU A 106 -9.27 6.19 -0.74
C GLU A 106 -9.18 7.67 -1.13
N LYS A 107 -10.34 8.29 -1.44
CA LYS A 107 -10.42 9.71 -1.78
C LYS A 107 -10.03 10.59 -0.59
N GLU A 108 -10.63 10.38 0.58
CA GLU A 108 -10.34 11.18 1.78
C GLU A 108 -8.88 11.03 2.22
N ALA A 109 -8.33 9.82 2.16
CA ALA A 109 -6.92 9.57 2.48
C ALA A 109 -5.98 10.31 1.51
N GLN A 110 -6.35 10.40 0.23
CA GLN A 110 -5.59 11.16 -0.76
C GLN A 110 -5.64 12.68 -0.47
N THR A 111 -6.84 13.21 -0.19
CA THR A 111 -7.00 14.62 0.18
C THR A 111 -6.21 14.95 1.44
N PHE A 112 -6.25 14.07 2.46
CA PHE A 112 -5.46 14.24 3.68
C PHE A 112 -3.95 14.32 3.39
N ARG A 113 -3.40 13.39 2.58
CA ARG A 113 -1.98 13.42 2.21
C ARG A 113 -1.59 14.70 1.47
N GLN A 114 -2.46 15.17 0.55
CA GLN A 114 -2.23 16.41 -0.18
C GLN A 114 -2.23 17.63 0.75
N ASN A 115 -3.17 17.70 1.69
CA ASN A 115 -3.25 18.79 2.65
C ASN A 115 -2.02 18.82 3.58
N VAL A 116 -1.60 17.66 4.09
CA VAL A 116 -0.38 17.56 4.92
C VAL A 116 0.86 18.03 4.15
N ALA A 117 1.01 17.59 2.89
CA ALA A 117 2.14 18.01 2.06
C ALA A 117 2.11 19.52 1.78
N ALA A 118 0.94 20.08 1.45
CA ALA A 118 0.77 21.52 1.22
C ALA A 118 1.11 22.32 2.48
N SER A 119 0.50 22.01 3.63
CA SER A 119 0.76 22.73 4.88
C SER A 119 2.22 22.63 5.34
N THR A 120 2.86 21.47 5.14
CA THR A 120 4.28 21.27 5.46
C THR A 120 5.18 22.13 4.58
N ASN A 121 4.86 22.24 3.28
CA ASN A 121 5.65 23.03 2.33
C ASN A 121 5.40 24.55 2.44
N GLU A 122 4.21 24.95 2.88
CA GLU A 122 3.85 26.35 3.11
C GLU A 122 4.50 26.94 4.37
N PHE A 123 4.80 26.10 5.38
CA PHE A 123 5.38 26.57 6.62
C PHE A 123 6.77 27.17 6.39
N LYS A 124 6.86 28.48 6.61
CA LYS A 124 8.12 29.24 6.61
C LYS A 124 8.15 30.15 7.82
N HIS A 125 9.24 30.12 8.57
CA HIS A 125 9.44 31.00 9.71
C HIS A 125 10.79 31.71 9.58
N ARG A 126 10.75 33.04 9.58
CA ARG A 126 11.97 33.87 9.55
C ARG A 126 12.53 33.96 10.96
N VAL A 127 13.81 33.60 11.11
CA VAL A 127 14.54 33.63 12.38
C VAL A 127 15.73 34.57 12.26
N ASP A 128 15.87 35.50 13.21
CA ASP A 128 16.93 36.51 13.24
C ASP A 128 17.41 36.72 14.70
N GLY A 129 18.58 37.35 14.89
CA GLY A 129 19.06 37.81 16.21
C GLY A 129 19.62 36.71 17.12
N ASP A 130 19.35 36.81 18.43
CA ASP A 130 19.95 35.96 19.47
C ASP A 130 19.58 34.47 19.34
N LEU A 131 18.41 34.16 18.76
CA LEU A 131 17.97 32.79 18.48
C LEU A 131 18.92 32.04 17.53
N VAL A 132 19.55 32.76 16.59
CA VAL A 132 20.45 32.17 15.60
C VAL A 132 21.85 31.93 16.17
N LYS A 133 22.26 32.72 17.18
CA LYS A 133 23.61 32.65 17.78
C LYS A 133 23.92 31.30 18.45
N HIS A 134 22.88 30.60 18.90
CA HIS A 134 23.00 29.31 19.57
C HIS A 134 22.84 28.10 18.61
N LEU A 135 22.56 28.34 17.33
CA LEU A 135 22.42 27.26 16.35
C LEU A 135 23.79 26.79 15.85
N PRO A 136 23.97 25.49 15.56
CA PRO A 136 25.18 24.99 14.91
C PRO A 136 25.43 25.68 13.57
N GLN A 137 26.69 26.01 13.26
CA GLN A 137 27.04 26.75 12.03
C GLN A 137 26.56 26.06 10.75
N ASP A 138 26.57 24.72 10.71
CA ASP A 138 26.09 23.96 9.55
C ASP A 138 24.59 24.13 9.33
N LEU A 139 23.80 24.27 10.40
CA LEU A 139 22.38 24.52 10.32
C LEU A 139 22.11 25.95 9.82
N VAL A 140 22.84 26.93 10.36
CA VAL A 140 22.74 28.34 9.94
C VAL A 140 23.06 28.48 8.44
N ARG A 141 24.09 27.81 7.95
CA ARG A 141 24.45 27.79 6.51
C ARG A 141 23.36 27.18 5.64
N ARG A 142 22.67 26.13 6.11
CA ARG A 142 21.57 25.50 5.34
C ARG A 142 20.28 26.31 5.34
N MET A 143 20.06 27.13 6.37
CA MET A 143 18.86 27.96 6.52
C MET A 143 19.01 29.37 5.95
N ALA A 144 20.23 29.81 5.61
CA ALA A 144 20.49 31.14 5.06
C ALA A 144 19.75 31.35 3.73
N VAL A 145 19.17 32.54 3.56
CA VAL A 145 18.44 32.94 2.35
C VAL A 145 19.40 33.22 1.18
N ASP A 146 20.59 33.73 1.48
CA ASP A 146 21.65 33.94 0.51
C ASP A 146 22.63 32.75 0.55
N LYS A 147 22.82 32.10 -0.61
CA LYS A 147 23.81 31.03 -0.82
C LYS A 147 25.13 31.60 -1.33
#